data_AF-A0A180EU76-F1
#
_entry.id   AF-A0A180EU76-F1
#
_cell.length_a   1.000
_cell.length_b   1.000
_cell.length_c   1.000
_cell.angle_alpha   90.00
_cell.angle_beta   90.00
_cell.angle_gamma   90.00
#
_symmetry.space_group_name_H-M   'P 1'
#
loop_
_entity.id
_entity.type
_entity.pdbx_description
1 polymer ?
#
loop_
_entity_poly.entity_id
_entity_poly.type
_entity_poly.pdbx_seq_one_letter_code
_entity_poly.pdbx_strand_id
1 'polypeptide(L)'
;MKIVSLKHDGNLIEVHNNFLTGVETVYFNGYRVARAFNWFSGVHEFMVSDESTGNVDHYRVEFTTSFRNWYGCAVDVLKNGICIHDESGRYPRQVYTYSVNNPRSQSGYDRSIWTDSAEPVSRPLYNEADLV
;
A
#
# COMPACT_ATOMS: atom_id res chain seq x y z
N MET A 1 -9.75 -16.21 -7.14
CA MET A 1 -9.79 -15.05 -8.06
C MET A 1 -8.79 -14.02 -7.58
N LYS A 2 -8.07 -13.33 -8.47
CA LYS A 2 -7.18 -12.22 -8.09
C LYS A 2 -8.02 -10.95 -7.93
N ILE A 3 -7.84 -10.25 -6.81
CA ILE A 3 -8.56 -9.01 -6.49
C ILE A 3 -7.61 -7.82 -6.57
N VAL A 4 -6.46 -7.92 -5.91
CA VAL A 4 -5.45 -6.86 -5.89
C VAL A 4 -4.13 -7.38 -6.42
N SER A 5 -3.46 -6.52 -7.19
CA SER A 5 -2.07 -6.70 -7.63
C SER A 5 -1.37 -5.37 -7.45
N LEU A 6 -0.52 -5.28 -6.43
CA LEU A 6 0.13 -4.05 -6.01
C LEU A 6 1.64 -4.21 -6.18
N LYS A 7 2.25 -3.32 -6.96
CA LYS A 7 3.70 -3.21 -7.06
C LYS A 7 4.17 -2.07 -6.18
N HIS A 8 5.04 -2.36 -5.20
CA HIS A 8 5.54 -1.39 -4.24
C HIS A 8 7.00 -1.71 -3.87
N ASP A 9 7.89 -0.72 -3.95
CA ASP A 9 9.33 -0.86 -3.68
C ASP A 9 9.99 -2.04 -4.41
N GLY A 10 9.62 -2.26 -5.67
CA GLY A 10 10.14 -3.37 -6.47
C GLY A 10 9.52 -4.74 -6.16
N ASN A 11 8.75 -4.87 -5.08
CA ASN A 11 8.03 -6.07 -4.68
C ASN A 11 6.62 -6.11 -5.28
N LEU A 12 6.09 -7.33 -5.46
CA LEU A 12 4.73 -7.60 -5.93
C LEU A 12 3.92 -8.27 -4.83
N ILE A 13 2.81 -7.65 -4.46
CA ILE A 13 1.82 -8.20 -3.53
C ILE A 13 0.58 -8.56 -4.34
N GLU A 14 0.18 -9.82 -4.31
CA GLU A 14 -1.07 -10.27 -4.94
C GLU A 14 -2.02 -10.83 -3.91
N VAL A 15 -3.26 -10.35 -3.96
CA VAL A 15 -4.31 -10.74 -3.03
C VAL A 15 -5.41 -11.45 -3.80
N HIS A 16 -5.70 -12.67 -3.35
CA HIS A 16 -6.67 -13.55 -3.95
C HIS A 16 -7.77 -13.85 -2.96
N ASN A 17 -9.00 -13.91 -3.44
CA ASN A 17 -10.14 -14.43 -2.69
C ASN A 17 -10.89 -15.44 -3.55
N ASN A 18 -11.40 -16.47 -2.91
CA ASN A 18 -12.39 -17.36 -3.48
C ASN A 18 -13.70 -17.18 -2.72
N PHE A 19 -14.60 -16.37 -3.27
CA PHE A 19 -15.90 -16.06 -2.65
C PHE A 19 -16.80 -17.29 -2.44
N LEU A 20 -16.64 -18.32 -3.28
CA LEU A 20 -17.40 -19.56 -3.11
C LEU A 20 -16.95 -20.32 -1.87
N THR A 21 -15.65 -20.33 -1.59
CA THR A 21 -15.08 -21.07 -0.46
C THR A 21 -14.72 -20.19 0.73
N GLY A 22 -14.85 -18.87 0.65
CA GLY A 22 -14.37 -17.91 1.65
C GLY A 22 -12.86 -17.97 1.89
N VAL A 23 -12.05 -18.47 0.93
CA VAL A 23 -10.61 -18.61 1.14
C VAL A 23 -9.87 -17.40 0.60
N GLU A 24 -9.18 -16.71 1.50
CA GLU A 24 -8.27 -15.61 1.23
C GLU A 24 -6.85 -16.15 1.09
N THR A 25 -6.08 -15.61 0.16
CA THR A 25 -4.68 -16.00 -0.05
C THR A 25 -3.87 -14.79 -0.47
N VAL A 26 -2.72 -14.59 0.19
CA VAL A 26 -1.79 -13.49 -0.10
C VAL A 26 -0.49 -14.08 -0.63
N TYR A 27 -0.01 -13.51 -1.73
CA TYR A 27 1.28 -13.82 -2.33
C TYR A 27 2.19 -12.60 -2.26
N PHE A 28 3.46 -12.82 -1.95
CA PHE A 28 4.52 -11.83 -1.98
C PHE A 28 5.62 -12.33 -2.94
N ASN A 29 5.92 -11.56 -3.98
CA ASN A 29 6.85 -11.93 -5.06
C ASN A 29 6.59 -13.34 -5.64
N GLY A 30 5.31 -13.73 -5.74
CA GLY A 30 4.88 -15.04 -6.24
C GLY A 30 4.88 -16.16 -5.19
N TYR A 31 5.40 -15.94 -3.99
CA TYR A 31 5.38 -16.91 -2.90
C TYR A 31 4.15 -16.72 -2.01
N ARG A 32 3.47 -17.82 -1.67
CA ARG A 32 2.30 -17.76 -0.77
C ARG A 32 2.75 -17.51 0.66
N VAL A 33 2.45 -16.33 1.18
CA VAL A 33 2.82 -15.91 2.55
C VAL A 33 1.69 -16.11 3.55
N ALA A 34 0.44 -16.02 3.11
CA ALA A 34 -0.72 -16.22 3.98
C ALA A 34 -1.88 -16.91 3.25
N ARG A 35 -2.64 -17.71 3.98
CA ARG A 35 -3.87 -18.35 3.51
C ARG A 35 -4.78 -18.59 4.70
N ALA A 36 -5.98 -18.03 4.66
CA ALA A 36 -6.98 -18.22 5.71
C ALA A 36 -8.37 -18.34 5.10
N PHE A 37 -9.29 -18.91 5.87
CA PHE A 37 -10.70 -18.92 5.54
C PHE A 37 -11.40 -17.83 6.34
N ASN A 38 -12.01 -16.86 5.66
CA ASN A 38 -12.77 -15.76 6.25
C ASN A 38 -13.93 -15.39 5.32
N TRP A 39 -15.13 -15.21 5.88
CA TRP A 39 -16.32 -14.84 5.10
C TRP A 39 -16.60 -13.35 5.07
N PHE A 40 -16.17 -12.60 6.09
CA PHE A 40 -16.61 -11.20 6.29
C PHE A 40 -15.46 -10.23 6.59
N SER A 41 -14.43 -10.69 7.29
CA SER A 41 -13.26 -9.87 7.58
C SER A 41 -12.08 -10.77 7.89
N GLY A 42 -10.91 -10.39 7.42
CA GLY A 42 -9.67 -11.15 7.62
C GLY A 42 -8.49 -10.21 7.76
N VAL A 43 -7.53 -10.56 8.60
CA VAL A 43 -6.26 -9.85 8.71
C VAL A 43 -5.14 -10.87 8.52
N HIS A 44 -4.24 -10.58 7.59
CA HIS A 44 -3.07 -11.41 7.30
C HIS A 44 -1.83 -10.59 7.57
N GLU A 45 -1.06 -11.00 8.57
CA GLU A 45 0.20 -10.35 8.92
C GLU A 45 1.35 -11.27 8.55
N PHE A 46 2.39 -10.70 7.94
CA PHE A 46 3.61 -11.41 7.61
C PHE A 46 4.81 -10.47 7.64
N MET A 47 5.98 -11.02 7.88
CA MET A 47 7.24 -10.27 7.93
C MET A 47 8.10 -10.67 6.74
N VAL A 48 8.77 -9.70 6.13
CA VAL A 48 9.71 -9.90 5.04
C VAL A 48 11.04 -9.29 5.47
N SER A 49 12.08 -10.12 5.53
CA SER A 49 13.45 -9.63 5.72
C SER A 49 14.01 -9.18 4.38
N ASP A 50 14.41 -7.92 4.28
CA ASP A 50 15.18 -7.43 3.15
C ASP A 50 16.66 -7.77 3.38
N GLU A 51 17.18 -8.71 2.59
CA GLU A 51 18.58 -9.15 2.68
C GLU A 51 19.58 -8.03 2.35
N SER A 52 19.15 -7.00 1.62
CA SER A 52 20.02 -5.90 1.17
C SER A 52 20.19 -4.80 2.23
N THR A 53 19.13 -4.51 2.99
CA THR A 53 19.15 -3.46 4.03
C THR A 53 19.24 -4.04 5.44
N GLY A 54 19.00 -5.35 5.61
CA GLY A 54 18.91 -6.01 6.92
C GLY A 54 17.65 -5.64 7.71
N ASN A 55 16.74 -4.86 7.12
CA ASN A 55 15.50 -4.44 7.75
C ASN A 55 14.43 -5.54 7.65
N VAL A 56 13.57 -5.62 8.65
CA VAL A 56 12.38 -6.47 8.64
C VAL A 56 11.16 -5.60 8.41
N ASP A 57 10.55 -5.77 7.25
CA ASP A 57 9.30 -5.10 6.91
C ASP A 57 8.11 -5.93 7.40
N HIS A 58 7.20 -5.27 8.12
CA HIS A 58 5.97 -5.83 8.62
C HIS A 58 4.82 -5.48 7.68
N TYR A 59 4.26 -6.48 7.02
CA TYR A 59 3.12 -6.32 6.14
C TYR A 59 1.83 -6.77 6.83
N ARG A 60 0.77 -6.01 6.62
CA ARG A 60 -0.58 -6.33 7.07
C ARG A 60 -1.56 -6.13 5.92
N VAL A 61 -2.27 -7.20 5.57
CA VAL A 61 -3.33 -7.18 4.55
C VAL A 61 -4.66 -7.37 5.25
N GLU A 62 -5.52 -6.37 5.15
CA GLU A 62 -6.84 -6.38 5.75
C GLU A 62 -7.91 -6.58 4.68
N PHE A 63 -8.80 -7.52 4.94
CA PHE A 63 -10.01 -7.76 4.17
C PHE A 63 -11.19 -7.23 4.98
N THR A 64 -11.95 -6.35 4.37
CA THR A 64 -13.18 -5.80 4.95
C THR A 64 -14.34 -6.07 4.00
N THR A 65 -15.47 -6.56 4.52
CA THR A 65 -16.70 -6.63 3.70
C THR A 65 -17.07 -5.24 3.19
N SER A 66 -17.21 -5.08 1.88
CA SER A 66 -17.58 -3.81 1.26
C SER A 66 -18.34 -4.08 -0.02
N PHE A 67 -19.58 -3.61 -0.07
CA PHE A 67 -20.43 -3.70 -1.27
C PHE A 67 -20.15 -2.60 -2.30
N ARG A 68 -19.13 -1.76 -2.06
CA ARG A 68 -18.72 -0.71 -2.99
C ARG A 68 -18.03 -1.28 -4.23
N ASN A 69 -17.32 -2.39 -4.05
CA ASN A 69 -16.62 -3.09 -5.13
C ASN A 69 -17.47 -4.25 -5.64
N TRP A 70 -17.37 -4.55 -6.93
CA TRP A 70 -18.13 -5.64 -7.56
C TRP A 70 -17.82 -7.03 -6.97
N TYR A 71 -16.66 -7.17 -6.34
CA TYR A 71 -16.24 -8.38 -5.64
C TYR A 71 -16.63 -8.39 -4.15
N GLY A 72 -17.39 -7.43 -3.62
CA GLY A 72 -17.99 -7.54 -2.28
C GLY A 72 -17.03 -7.46 -1.08
N CYS A 73 -15.75 -7.17 -1.30
CA CYS A 73 -14.79 -6.84 -0.26
C CYS A 73 -13.98 -5.60 -0.63
N ALA A 74 -13.29 -5.04 0.35
CA ALA A 74 -12.24 -4.05 0.20
C ALA A 74 -10.97 -4.65 0.81
N VAL A 75 -9.85 -4.45 0.14
CA VAL A 75 -8.54 -4.91 0.59
C VAL A 75 -7.66 -3.69 0.85
N ASP A 76 -7.15 -3.60 2.08
CA ASP A 76 -6.19 -2.58 2.46
C ASP A 76 -4.84 -3.25 2.75
N VAL A 77 -3.75 -2.59 2.35
CA VAL A 77 -2.39 -3.11 2.55
C VAL A 77 -1.57 -2.08 3.29
N LEU A 78 -0.95 -2.50 4.39
CA LEU A 78 -0.05 -1.69 5.20
C LEU A 78 1.35 -2.30 5.21
N LYS A 79 2.36 -1.43 5.18
CA LYS A 79 3.78 -1.75 5.37
C LYS A 79 4.29 -0.91 6.54
N ASN A 80 4.80 -1.57 7.59
CA ASN A 80 5.29 -0.93 8.82
C ASN A 80 4.29 0.06 9.43
N GLY A 81 2.99 -0.26 9.36
CA GLY A 81 1.90 0.60 9.85
C GLY A 81 1.49 1.74 8.91
N ILE A 82 2.19 1.92 7.79
CA ILE A 82 1.84 2.90 6.76
C ILE A 82 0.95 2.24 5.71
N CYS A 83 -0.20 2.84 5.43
CA CYS A 83 -1.10 2.34 4.39
C CYS A 83 -0.53 2.63 3.00
N ILE A 84 -0.27 1.56 2.24
CA ILE A 84 0.26 1.61 0.87
C ILE A 84 -0.82 1.33 -0.19
N HIS A 85 -1.96 0.78 0.22
CA HIS A 85 -3.15 0.56 -0.63
C HIS A 85 -4.41 0.65 0.23
N ASP A 86 -5.36 1.49 -0.16
CA ASP A 86 -6.60 1.76 0.58
C ASP A 86 -7.81 1.63 -0.37
N GLU A 87 -8.60 0.58 -0.19
CA GLU A 87 -9.88 0.39 -0.86
C GLU A 87 -11.06 0.68 0.06
N SER A 88 -10.89 0.51 1.38
CA SER A 88 -11.97 0.71 2.35
C SER A 88 -12.25 2.19 2.60
N GLY A 89 -11.28 3.08 2.34
CA GLY A 89 -11.35 4.50 2.65
C GLY A 89 -11.14 4.80 4.13
N ARG A 90 -10.66 3.84 4.93
CA ARG A 90 -10.42 4.00 6.38
C ARG A 90 -9.11 4.70 6.68
N TYR A 91 -8.17 4.67 5.74
CA TYR A 91 -6.84 5.22 5.93
C TYR A 91 -6.77 6.62 5.30
N PRO A 92 -6.34 7.65 6.05
CA PRO A 92 -6.19 8.98 5.47
C PRO A 92 -5.20 8.91 4.31
N ARG A 93 -5.58 9.43 3.14
CA ARG A 93 -4.68 9.53 1.98
C ARG A 93 -3.44 10.32 2.40
N GLN A 94 -2.31 9.64 2.51
CA GLN A 94 -1.04 10.32 2.75
C GLN A 94 -0.64 11.02 1.44
N VAL A 95 -0.70 12.35 1.44
CA VAL A 95 -0.21 13.18 0.35
C VAL A 95 1.27 13.40 0.59
N TYR A 96 2.12 12.74 -0.21
CA TYR A 96 3.55 13.00 -0.21
C TYR A 96 3.80 14.30 -0.99
N THR A 97 4.29 15.33 -0.29
CA THR A 97 4.71 16.59 -0.92
C THR A 97 6.22 16.54 -1.11
N TYR A 98 6.66 16.44 -2.35
CA TYR A 98 8.09 16.53 -2.67
C TYR A 98 8.51 18.00 -2.62
N SER A 99 9.27 18.41 -1.61
CA SER A 99 9.95 19.71 -1.64
C SER A 99 11.15 19.61 -2.57
N VAL A 100 10.99 20.05 -3.81
CA VAL A 100 12.12 20.21 -4.73
C VAL A 100 12.96 21.38 -4.22
N ASN A 101 14.00 21.07 -3.44
CA ASN A 101 15.09 22.01 -3.22
C ASN A 101 15.75 22.20 -4.59
N ASN A 102 15.45 23.31 -5.25
CA ASN A 102 16.03 23.66 -6.54
C ASN A 102 17.31 24.48 -6.27
N PRO A 103 18.52 23.86 -6.22
CA PRO A 103 19.73 24.64 -6.28
C PRO A 103 19.77 25.29 -7.67
N ARG A 104 19.65 26.62 -7.68
CA ARG A 104 19.74 27.51 -8.84
C ARG A 104 20.43 26.88 -10.07
N SER A 105 19.65 26.79 -11.15
CA SER A 105 20.11 26.85 -12.54
C SER A 105 21.26 25.90 -12.91
N GLN A 106 20.92 24.71 -13.42
CA GLN A 106 21.70 24.13 -14.50
C GLN A 106 20.79 23.38 -15.47
N SER A 107 20.80 23.87 -16.70
CA SER A 107 20.20 23.26 -17.89
C SER A 107 20.75 21.85 -18.09
N GLY A 108 19.94 20.85 -17.79
CA GLY A 108 20.22 19.46 -18.11
C GLY A 108 19.16 18.58 -17.46
N TYR A 109 18.38 17.87 -18.27
CA TYR A 109 17.42 16.87 -17.80
C TYR A 109 18.19 15.75 -17.08
N ASP A 110 18.40 15.88 -15.79
CA ASP A 110 18.91 14.80 -14.94
C ASP A 110 17.76 14.19 -14.15
N ARG A 111 17.53 12.89 -14.33
CA ARG A 111 16.47 12.12 -13.66
C ARG A 111 16.93 11.56 -12.30
N SER A 112 18.13 11.92 -11.85
CA SER A 112 18.74 11.40 -10.61
C SER A 112 18.11 11.92 -9.31
N ILE A 113 17.33 13.00 -9.37
CA ILE A 113 16.82 13.76 -8.20
C ILE A 113 15.63 13.11 -7.48
N TRP A 114 15.14 11.96 -7.94
CA TRP A 114 14.00 11.26 -7.34
C TRP A 114 14.39 10.20 -6.31
N THR A 115 15.61 10.27 -5.77
CA THR A 115 16.20 9.21 -4.92
C THR A 115 16.17 9.50 -3.43
N ASP A 116 15.69 10.66 -2.98
CA ASP A 116 15.64 10.98 -1.55
C ASP A 116 14.37 10.47 -0.86
N SER A 117 14.57 10.08 0.42
CA SER A 117 13.62 9.48 1.35
C SER A 117 12.34 10.31 1.51
N ALA A 118 11.19 9.68 1.32
CA ALA A 118 9.89 10.32 1.54
C ALA A 118 9.57 10.41 3.04
N GLU A 119 9.35 11.62 3.55
CA GLU A 119 8.84 11.83 4.91
C GLU A 119 7.31 12.05 4.92
N PRO A 120 6.60 11.53 5.93
CA PRO A 120 5.15 11.73 6.06
C PRO A 120 4.82 13.18 6.42
N VAL A 121 3.89 13.79 5.67
CA VAL A 121 3.47 15.18 5.87
C VAL A 121 2.49 15.28 7.03
N SER A 122 2.79 16.15 8.01
CA SER A 122 1.99 16.33 9.23
C SER A 122 0.72 17.19 9.05
N ARG A 123 0.46 17.70 7.85
CA ARG A 123 -0.68 18.59 7.56
C ARG A 123 -1.27 18.36 6.16
N PRO A 124 -2.59 18.47 6.00
CA PRO A 124 -3.24 18.36 4.69
C PRO A 124 -2.80 19.50 3.76
N LEU A 125 -2.68 19.19 2.47
CA LEU A 125 -2.17 20.10 1.43
C LEU A 125 -3.09 21.31 1.16
N TYR A 126 -4.37 21.20 1.52
CA TYR A 126 -5.37 22.24 1.38
C TYR A 126 -6.22 22.31 2.64
N ASN A 127 -6.50 23.51 3.11
CA ASN A 127 -7.57 23.74 4.08
C ASN A 127 -8.86 24.06 3.32
N GLU A 128 -10.01 23.62 3.83
CA GLU A 128 -11.32 23.91 3.21
C GLU A 128 -11.59 25.42 3.04
N ALA A 129 -10.93 26.27 3.85
CA ALA A 129 -10.97 27.72 3.74
C ALA A 129 -10.26 28.28 2.49
N ASP A 130 -9.38 27.51 1.85
CA ASP A 130 -8.67 27.91 0.61
C ASP A 130 -9.51 27.67 -0.65
N LEU A 131 -10.71 27.08 -0.51
CA LEU A 131 -11.62 26.74 -1.61
C LEU A 131 -12.78 27.76 -1.77
N VAL A 132 -12.68 28.94 -1.15
CA VAL A 132 -13.72 29.99 -1.14
C VAL A 132 -13.26 31.25 -1.85
#